data_AF-A0A0Q1AZN4-F1
#
_entry.id   AF-A0A0Q1AZN4-F1
#
_cell.length_a   1.000
_cell.length_b   1.000
_cell.length_c   1.000
_cell.angle_alpha   90.00
_cell.angle_beta   90.00
_cell.angle_gamma   90.00
#
_symmetry.space_group_name_H-M   'P 1'
#
loop_
_entity.id
_entity.type
_entity.pdbx_description
1 polymer ?
#
loop_
_entity_poly.entity_id
_entity_poly.type
_entity_poly.pdbx_seq_one_letter_code
_entity_poly.pdbx_strand_id
1 'polypeptide(L)'
;MKKIPDNAEKIIEDKELLKFLLSIEIFNNLTKPERKNLRKYIYVRNFKKAEIVFKKGYPDVVFYVVKSGKLKVYLDKGEGDMEVNILQSKDFVGEMALFMNENRTASVTALEDSVLLAISKRDFTEFIAKFPRAGTKILYKLGAILCEHIMKLNNKISGE
;
A
#
# COMPACT_ATOMS: atom_id res chain seq x y z
N MET A 1 -9.52 -6.14 -16.93
CA MET A 1 -8.19 -6.08 -17.58
C MET A 1 -7.46 -4.83 -17.10
N LYS A 2 -6.38 -4.99 -16.33
CA LYS A 2 -5.09 -4.31 -16.51
C LYS A 2 -4.07 -4.98 -15.59
N LYS A 3 -3.05 -5.56 -16.22
CA LYS A 3 -1.86 -6.13 -15.60
C LYS A 3 -1.16 -5.02 -14.82
N ILE A 4 -0.45 -5.39 -13.75
CA ILE A 4 0.64 -4.56 -13.25
C ILE A 4 1.54 -4.26 -14.46
N PRO A 5 1.81 -2.98 -14.79
CA PRO A 5 2.66 -2.60 -15.93
C PRO A 5 3.93 -3.46 -16.04
N ASP A 6 4.34 -3.76 -17.29
CA ASP A 6 5.37 -4.75 -17.67
C ASP A 6 6.78 -4.50 -17.09
N ASN A 7 6.99 -3.40 -16.36
CA ASN A 7 8.24 -3.09 -15.64
C ASN A 7 8.29 -3.61 -14.20
N ALA A 8 7.44 -4.58 -13.85
CA ALA A 8 7.44 -5.23 -12.55
C ALA A 8 8.53 -6.31 -12.46
N GLU A 9 9.69 -5.92 -11.94
CA GLU A 9 10.80 -6.85 -11.72
C GLU A 9 10.54 -7.75 -10.49
N LYS A 10 10.79 -9.06 -10.61
CA LYS A 10 10.79 -10.01 -9.49
C LYS A 10 12.10 -9.96 -8.67
N ILE A 11 12.79 -8.82 -8.64
CA ILE A 11 14.19 -8.73 -8.17
C ILE A 11 14.25 -8.25 -6.72
N ILE A 12 13.77 -9.08 -5.80
CA ILE A 12 14.23 -9.02 -4.41
C ILE A 12 14.48 -10.46 -3.97
N GLU A 13 15.65 -10.71 -3.37
CA GLU A 13 15.93 -12.00 -2.73
C GLU A 13 14.82 -12.33 -1.73
N ASP A 14 14.20 -13.50 -1.90
CA ASP A 14 13.02 -13.87 -1.12
C ASP A 14 13.26 -13.81 0.39
N LYS A 15 14.49 -14.10 0.86
CA LYS A 15 14.83 -14.05 2.28
C LYS A 15 14.74 -12.63 2.85
N GLU A 16 15.21 -11.63 2.11
CA GLU A 16 15.18 -10.23 2.54
C GLU A 16 13.75 -9.69 2.52
N LEU A 17 13.00 -9.98 1.45
CA LEU A 17 11.60 -9.57 1.36
C LEU A 17 10.76 -10.18 2.49
N LEU A 18 10.96 -11.46 2.82
CA LEU A 18 10.26 -12.11 3.93
C LEU A 18 10.58 -11.50 5.30
N LYS A 19 11.80 -10.97 5.49
CA LYS A 19 12.16 -10.22 6.70
C LYS A 19 11.53 -8.84 6.69
N PHE A 20 11.57 -8.14 5.55
CA PHE A 20 10.96 -6.82 5.41
C PHE A 20 9.44 -6.86 5.65
N LEU A 21 8.74 -7.87 5.11
CA LEU A 21 7.32 -8.10 5.37
C LEU A 21 7.00 -8.26 6.86
N LEU A 22 7.90 -8.83 7.66
CA LEU A 22 7.68 -8.92 9.11
C LEU A 22 7.73 -7.55 9.80
N SER A 23 8.46 -6.59 9.24
CA SER A 23 8.59 -5.23 9.79
C SER A 23 7.42 -4.31 9.44
N ILE A 24 6.57 -4.71 8.49
CA ILE A 24 5.41 -3.94 8.07
C ILE A 24 4.24 -4.27 9.00
N GLU A 25 3.62 -3.24 9.55
CA GLU A 25 2.62 -3.39 10.60
C GLU A 25 1.44 -4.30 10.21
N ILE A 26 0.92 -4.19 8.99
CA ILE A 26 -0.19 -5.04 8.50
C ILE A 26 0.18 -6.51 8.28
N PHE A 27 1.47 -6.83 8.26
CA PHE A 27 1.99 -8.17 7.96
C PHE A 27 2.79 -8.80 9.10
N ASN A 28 3.00 -8.08 10.21
CA ASN A 28 3.86 -8.50 11.32
C ASN A 28 3.35 -9.76 12.04
N ASN A 29 2.03 -10.01 12.02
CA ASN A 29 1.39 -11.18 12.65
C ASN A 29 1.33 -12.42 11.75
N LEU A 30 1.83 -12.33 10.52
CA LEU A 30 1.93 -13.49 9.64
C LEU A 30 3.07 -14.40 10.11
N THR A 31 2.88 -15.71 10.01
CA THR A 31 3.93 -16.71 10.17
C THR A 31 4.85 -16.74 8.94
N LYS A 32 6.03 -17.38 9.05
CA LYS A 32 6.95 -17.52 7.91
C LYS A 32 6.32 -18.23 6.70
N PRO A 33 5.55 -19.35 6.85
CA PRO A 33 4.82 -19.94 5.74
C PRO A 33 3.78 -19.00 5.11
N GLU A 34 3.03 -18.26 5.93
CA GLU A 34 2.04 -17.30 5.42
C GLU A 34 2.70 -16.16 4.63
N ARG A 35 3.83 -15.61 5.11
CA ARG A 35 4.61 -14.61 4.36
C ARG A 35 5.16 -15.17 3.03
N LYS A 36 5.61 -16.43 3.01
CA LYS A 36 6.03 -17.12 1.77
C LYS A 36 4.90 -17.25 0.76
N ASN A 37 3.67 -17.47 1.22
CA ASN A 37 2.51 -17.50 0.34
C ASN A 37 2.14 -16.10 -0.16
N LEU A 38 2.11 -15.10 0.72
CA LEU A 38 1.82 -13.71 0.36
C LEU A 38 2.81 -13.18 -0.68
N ARG A 39 4.10 -13.47 -0.50
CA ARG A 39 5.20 -13.10 -1.40
C ARG A 39 4.91 -13.41 -2.88
N LYS A 40 4.17 -14.48 -3.18
CA LYS A 40 3.84 -14.90 -4.55
C LYS A 40 2.89 -13.93 -5.27
N TYR A 41 2.18 -13.10 -4.51
CA TYR A 41 1.25 -12.08 -4.98
C TYR A 41 1.87 -10.67 -5.00
N ILE A 42 3.13 -10.54 -4.57
CA ILE A 42 3.85 -9.26 -4.50
C ILE A 42 4.71 -9.06 -5.74
N TYR A 43 4.58 -7.88 -6.31
CA TYR A 43 5.42 -7.38 -7.40
C TYR A 43 6.23 -6.18 -6.91
N VAL A 44 7.42 -5.97 -7.48
CA VAL A 44 8.26 -4.82 -7.12
C VAL A 44 8.15 -3.79 -8.24
N ARG A 45 7.99 -2.53 -7.87
CA ARG A 45 7.88 -1.41 -8.80
C ARG A 45 8.84 -0.31 -8.38
N ASN A 46 9.65 0.12 -9.33
CA ASN A 46 10.57 1.23 -9.17
C ASN A 46 9.93 2.48 -9.76
N PHE A 47 10.04 3.59 -9.04
CA PHE A 47 9.57 4.90 -9.46
C PHE A 47 10.73 5.89 -9.31
N LYS A 48 10.92 6.74 -10.32
CA LYS A 48 11.90 7.83 -10.23
C LYS A 48 11.32 9.01 -9.46
N LYS A 49 12.21 9.87 -8.94
CA LYS A 49 11.79 11.16 -8.36
C LYS A 49 10.83 11.90 -9.32
N ALA A 50 9.78 12.48 -8.75
CA ALA A 50 8.68 13.16 -9.44
C ALA A 50 7.77 12.28 -10.30
N GLU A 51 8.02 10.96 -10.39
CA GLU A 51 7.13 10.04 -11.09
C GLU A 51 5.81 9.85 -10.33
N ILE A 52 4.70 9.89 -11.06
CA ILE A 52 3.37 9.71 -10.50
C ILE A 52 3.09 8.22 -10.32
N VAL A 53 2.84 7.81 -9.07
CA VAL A 53 2.48 6.42 -8.74
C VAL A 53 1.05 6.12 -9.19
N PHE A 54 0.12 7.02 -8.89
CA PHE A 54 -1.24 7.05 -9.44
C PHE A 54 -1.89 8.41 -9.20
N LYS A 55 -2.92 8.73 -10.00
CA LYS A 55 -3.73 9.95 -9.83
C LYS A 55 -5.07 9.64 -9.17
N LYS A 56 -5.64 10.63 -8.51
CA LYS A 56 -7.05 10.64 -8.08
C LYS A 56 -7.97 10.30 -9.27
N GLY A 57 -9.05 9.58 -9.00
CA GLY A 57 -10.03 9.16 -10.00
C GLY A 57 -9.57 8.00 -10.90
N TYR A 58 -8.31 7.58 -10.82
CA TYR A 58 -7.82 6.48 -11.65
C TYR A 58 -8.43 5.14 -11.20
N PRO A 59 -8.86 4.27 -12.13
CA PRO A 59 -9.62 3.06 -11.79
C PRO A 59 -8.74 1.89 -11.33
N ASP A 60 -7.42 1.95 -11.52
CA ASP A 60 -6.53 0.85 -11.16
C ASP A 60 -6.38 0.73 -9.64
N VAL A 61 -6.87 -0.39 -9.09
CA VAL A 61 -6.77 -0.73 -7.68
C VAL A 61 -5.55 -1.60 -7.42
N VAL A 62 -4.46 -0.95 -7.03
CA VAL A 62 -3.22 -1.57 -6.57
C VAL A 62 -2.88 -0.99 -5.21
N PHE A 63 -2.68 -1.88 -4.25
CA PHE A 63 -2.15 -1.57 -2.95
C PHE A 63 -0.62 -1.53 -3.01
N TYR A 64 -0.04 -0.48 -2.44
CA TYR A 64 1.40 -0.29 -2.42
C TYR A 64 1.92 -0.22 -0.99
N VAL A 65 3.06 -0.86 -0.74
CA VAL A 65 3.88 -0.65 0.47
C VAL A 65 5.21 -0.05 0.05
N VAL A 66 5.65 1.00 0.73
CA VAL A 66 6.95 1.63 0.48
C VAL A 66 8.05 0.73 1.04
N LYS A 67 8.87 0.14 0.17
CA LYS A 67 10.09 -0.56 0.61
C LYS A 67 11.19 0.44 0.96
N SER A 68 11.44 1.38 0.05
CA SER A 68 12.38 2.48 0.22
C SER A 68 11.93 3.68 -0.58
N GLY A 69 12.43 4.86 -0.24
CA GLY A 69 12.03 6.11 -0.84
C GLY A 69 11.00 6.88 -0.02
N LYS A 70 10.43 7.91 -0.63
CA LYS A 70 9.47 8.83 0.00
C LYS A 70 8.39 9.21 -1.01
N LEU A 71 7.12 9.15 -0.62
CA LEU A 71 5.98 9.50 -1.46
C LEU A 71 5.20 10.67 -0.85
N LYS A 72 4.66 11.54 -1.72
CA LYS A 72 3.69 12.58 -1.35
C LYS A 72 2.29 12.10 -1.75
N VAL A 73 1.38 12.05 -0.79
CA VAL A 73 -0.07 11.89 -1.02
C VAL A 73 -0.70 13.29 -1.02
N TYR A 74 -1.46 13.61 -2.06
CA TYR A 74 -2.03 14.95 -2.21
C TYR A 74 -3.40 14.95 -2.90
N LEU A 75 -4.16 16.01 -2.62
CA LEU A 75 -5.42 16.32 -3.29
C LEU A 75 -5.19 17.51 -4.23
N ASP A 76 -5.47 17.29 -5.51
CA ASP A 76 -5.51 18.39 -6.49
C ASP A 76 -6.79 19.21 -6.25
N LYS A 77 -6.62 20.49 -5.91
CA LYS A 77 -7.71 21.44 -5.66
C LYS A 77 -7.81 22.56 -6.72
N GLY A 78 -7.15 22.41 -7.88
CA GLY A 78 -7.19 23.39 -8.97
C GLY A 78 -6.38 24.67 -8.71
N GLU A 79 -6.37 25.19 -7.48
CA GLU A 79 -5.52 26.33 -7.05
C GLU A 79 -4.14 25.88 -6.51
N GLY A 80 -3.92 24.57 -6.42
CA GLY A 80 -2.68 23.96 -5.93
C GLY A 80 -2.90 22.56 -5.35
N ASP A 81 -1.80 21.82 -5.20
CA ASP A 81 -1.80 20.53 -4.50
C ASP A 81 -1.89 20.75 -2.99
N MET A 82 -2.93 20.25 -2.34
CA MET A 82 -2.97 20.11 -0.88
C MET A 82 -2.26 18.80 -0.49
N GLU A 83 -1.12 18.91 0.18
CA GLU A 83 -0.45 17.75 0.78
C GLU A 83 -1.33 17.16 1.89
N VAL A 84 -1.61 15.85 1.79
CA VAL A 84 -2.40 15.10 2.77
C VAL A 84 -1.49 14.32 3.71
N ASN A 85 -0.46 13.69 3.14
CA ASN A 85 0.46 12.86 3.90
C ASN A 85 1.78 12.66 3.16
N ILE A 86 2.82 12.31 3.91
CA ILE A 86 4.10 11.87 3.42
C ILE A 86 4.31 10.43 3.88
N LEU A 87 4.58 9.54 2.93
CA LEU A 87 4.81 8.12 3.19
C LEU A 87 6.30 7.80 3.04
N GLN A 88 6.80 6.98 3.95
CA GLN A 88 8.18 6.49 4.00
C GLN A 88 8.20 4.96 4.13
N SER A 89 9.39 4.37 4.23
CA SER A 89 9.55 2.91 4.34
C SER A 89 8.61 2.30 5.39
N LYS A 90 7.95 1.20 4.99
CA LYS A 90 6.92 0.43 5.72
C LYS A 90 5.52 1.03 5.72
N ASP A 91 5.35 2.29 5.33
CA ASP A 91 4.01 2.85 5.10
C ASP A 91 3.38 2.24 3.84
N PHE A 92 2.06 2.33 3.77
CA PHE A 92 1.29 1.80 2.66
C PHE A 92 0.20 2.77 2.20
N VAL A 93 -0.30 2.55 0.98
CA VAL A 93 -1.35 3.37 0.37
C VAL A 93 -2.18 2.60 -0.64
N GLY A 94 -3.42 3.04 -0.84
CA GLY A 94 -4.36 2.43 -1.76
C GLY A 94 -5.24 1.38 -1.10
N GLU A 95 -5.20 1.31 0.23
CA GLU A 95 -6.09 0.51 1.06
C GLU A 95 -7.55 0.89 0.81
N MET A 96 -7.90 2.17 0.69
CA MET A 96 -9.29 2.56 0.40
C MET A 96 -9.85 1.87 -0.84
N ALA A 97 -9.09 1.80 -1.93
CA ALA A 97 -9.54 1.18 -3.16
C ALA A 97 -9.63 -0.36 -3.07
N LEU A 98 -8.90 -0.98 -2.13
CA LEU A 98 -9.06 -2.42 -1.84
C LEU A 98 -10.44 -2.72 -1.22
N PHE A 99 -10.89 -1.91 -0.26
CA PHE A 99 -12.12 -2.15 0.51
C PHE A 99 -13.36 -1.49 -0.08
N MET A 100 -13.20 -0.27 -0.58
CA MET A 100 -14.26 0.48 -1.21
C MET A 100 -14.29 0.14 -2.69
N ASN A 101 -15.48 0.06 -3.28
CA ASN A 101 -15.62 -0.05 -4.72
C ASN A 101 -15.51 1.33 -5.39
N GLU A 102 -14.52 2.11 -4.97
CA GLU A 102 -14.30 3.49 -5.36
C GLU A 102 -12.95 3.65 -6.08
N ASN A 103 -12.88 4.67 -6.95
CA ASN A 103 -11.64 5.08 -7.58
C ASN A 103 -10.65 5.67 -6.56
N ARG A 104 -9.41 5.95 -6.97
CA ARG A 104 -8.43 6.63 -6.11
C ARG A 104 -8.99 7.94 -5.54
N THR A 105 -8.94 8.10 -4.22
CA THR A 105 -9.43 9.29 -3.51
C THR A 105 -8.41 10.43 -3.49
N ALA A 106 -7.13 10.11 -3.66
CA ALA A 106 -6.00 11.05 -3.71
C ALA A 106 -4.99 10.64 -4.79
N SER A 107 -4.09 11.57 -5.14
CA SER A 107 -2.94 11.34 -6.02
C SER A 107 -1.70 11.03 -5.19
N VAL A 108 -0.76 10.29 -5.78
CA VAL A 108 0.52 9.94 -5.15
C VAL A 108 1.67 10.12 -6.13
N THR A 109 2.71 10.81 -5.68
CA THR A 109 3.94 11.07 -6.47
C THR A 109 5.18 10.73 -5.63
N ALA A 110 6.21 10.20 -6.27
CA ALA A 110 7.49 9.94 -5.63
C ALA A 110 8.27 11.26 -5.41
N LEU A 111 8.70 11.51 -4.17
CA LEU A 111 9.55 12.67 -3.82
C LEU A 111 11.05 12.39 -4.06
N GLU A 112 11.41 11.11 -4.15
CA GLU A 112 12.74 10.59 -4.47
C GLU A 112 12.60 9.23 -5.14
N ASP A 113 13.72 8.69 -5.67
CA ASP A 113 13.73 7.34 -6.23
C ASP A 113 13.22 6.32 -5.21
N SER A 114 12.13 5.63 -5.56
CA SER A 114 11.33 4.84 -4.64
C SER A 114 11.11 3.43 -5.15
N VAL A 115 11.11 2.47 -4.23
CA VAL A 115 10.81 1.06 -4.50
C VAL A 115 9.55 0.68 -3.73
N LEU A 116 8.53 0.25 -4.45
CA LEU A 116 7.23 -0.12 -3.89
C LEU A 116 6.95 -1.60 -4.09
N LEU A 117 6.36 -2.23 -3.07
CA LEU A 117 5.75 -3.54 -3.17
C LEU A 117 4.29 -3.35 -3.60
N ALA A 118 3.92 -3.90 -4.74
CA ALA A 118 2.62 -3.76 -5.36
C ALA A 118 1.83 -5.07 -5.25
N ILE A 119 0.57 -4.97 -4.81
CA ILE A 119 -0.39 -6.07 -4.80
C ILE A 119 -1.68 -5.58 -5.45
N SER A 120 -2.12 -6.21 -6.54
CA SER A 120 -3.39 -5.85 -7.18
C SER A 120 -4.58 -6.27 -6.30
N LYS A 121 -5.72 -5.59 -6.43
CA LYS A 121 -6.96 -5.99 -5.74
C LYS A 121 -7.29 -7.47 -5.95
N ARG A 122 -7.21 -7.91 -7.21
CA ARG A 122 -7.48 -9.30 -7.60
C ARG A 122 -6.55 -10.26 -6.86
N ASP A 123 -5.25 -9.99 -6.88
CA ASP A 123 -4.24 -10.85 -6.26
C ASP A 123 -4.40 -10.88 -4.73
N PHE A 124 -4.76 -9.74 -4.12
CA PHE A 124 -5.06 -9.65 -2.69
C PHE A 124 -6.32 -10.43 -2.30
N THR A 125 -7.40 -10.30 -3.07
CA THR A 125 -8.65 -11.06 -2.87
C THR A 125 -8.42 -12.55 -3.07
N GLU A 126 -7.65 -12.95 -4.09
CA GLU A 126 -7.28 -14.34 -4.33
C GLU A 126 -6.45 -14.91 -3.18
N PHE A 127 -5.48 -14.14 -2.67
CA PHE A 127 -4.69 -14.54 -1.50
C PHE A 127 -5.58 -14.78 -0.27
N ILE A 128 -6.53 -13.88 0.02
CA ILE A 128 -7.46 -14.03 1.15
C ILE A 128 -8.32 -15.29 0.98
N ALA A 129 -8.87 -15.51 -0.21
CA ALA A 129 -9.70 -16.68 -0.49
C ALA A 129 -8.92 -18.00 -0.34
N LYS A 130 -7.65 -18.00 -0.78
CA LYS A 130 -6.79 -19.20 -0.73
C LYS A 130 -6.18 -19.45 0.65
N PHE A 131 -5.93 -18.40 1.43
CA PHE A 131 -5.28 -18.46 2.74
C PHE A 131 -6.09 -17.70 3.81
N PRO A 132 -7.31 -18.16 4.16
CA PRO A 132 -8.24 -17.39 4.98
C PRO A 132 -7.68 -17.00 6.35
N ARG A 133 -6.94 -17.89 7.03
CA ARG A 133 -6.29 -17.58 8.32
C ARG A 133 -5.29 -16.41 8.21
N ALA A 134 -4.51 -16.38 7.13
CA ALA A 134 -3.57 -15.29 6.88
C ALA A 134 -4.31 -14.01 6.49
N GLY A 135 -5.32 -14.14 5.62
CA GLY A 135 -6.20 -13.05 5.22
C GLY A 135 -6.85 -12.36 6.42
N THR A 136 -7.47 -13.11 7.33
CA THR A 136 -8.10 -12.58 8.55
C THR A 136 -7.10 -11.79 9.41
N LYS A 137 -5.86 -12.24 9.56
CA LYS A 137 -4.84 -11.50 10.32
C LYS A 137 -4.54 -10.13 9.69
N ILE A 138 -4.38 -10.10 8.37
CA ILE A 138 -4.12 -8.84 7.63
C ILE A 138 -5.33 -7.91 7.75
N LEU A 139 -6.53 -8.43 7.51
CA LEU A 139 -7.77 -7.65 7.56
C LEU A 139 -8.03 -7.07 8.96
N TYR A 140 -7.86 -7.88 10.00
CA TYR A 140 -8.01 -7.44 11.39
C TYR A 140 -6.99 -6.34 11.74
N LYS A 141 -5.72 -6.55 11.37
CA LYS A 141 -4.67 -5.58 11.68
C LYS A 141 -4.87 -4.27 10.91
N LEU A 142 -5.31 -4.35 9.66
CA LEU A 142 -5.65 -3.16 8.89
C LEU A 142 -6.85 -2.41 9.47
N GLY A 143 -7.89 -3.12 9.91
CA GLY A 143 -9.03 -2.53 10.62
C GLY A 143 -8.58 -1.78 11.88
N ALA A 144 -7.68 -2.37 12.67
CA ALA A 144 -7.10 -1.71 13.84
C ALA A 144 -6.34 -0.42 13.49
N ILE A 145 -5.49 -0.44 12.45
CA ILE A 145 -4.75 0.75 12.00
C ILE A 145 -5.70 1.86 11.54
N LEU A 146 -6.75 1.53 10.79
CA LEU A 146 -7.73 2.51 10.35
C LEU A 146 -8.51 3.10 11.52
N CYS A 147 -8.87 2.30 12.52
CA CYS A 147 -9.47 2.80 13.76
C CYS A 147 -8.53 3.77 14.49
N GLU A 148 -7.25 3.43 14.62
CA GLU A 148 -6.24 4.32 15.23
C GLU A 148 -6.09 5.64 14.44
N HIS A 149 -6.15 5.59 13.11
CA HIS A 149 -6.12 6.80 12.28
C HIS A 149 -7.36 7.68 12.51
N ILE A 150 -8.55 7.10 12.57
CA ILE A 150 -9.79 7.83 12.86
C ILE A 150 -9.72 8.48 14.25
N MET A 151 -9.25 7.75 15.27
CA MET A 151 -9.08 8.30 16.62
C MET A 151 -8.10 9.48 16.64
N LYS A 152 -6.95 9.37 15.95
CA LYS A 152 -5.98 10.46 15.84
C LYS A 152 -6.56 11.69 15.12
N LEU A 153 -7.35 11.48 14.07
CA LEU A 153 -8.02 12.57 13.35
C LEU A 153 -9.07 13.26 14.22
N ASN A 154 -9.88 12.50 14.94
CA ASN A 154 -10.88 13.04 15.86
C ASN A 154 -10.24 13.89 16.96
N ASN A 155 -9.16 13.42 17.59
CA ASN A 155 -8.45 14.19 18.62
C ASN A 155 -7.91 15.53 18.08
N LYS A 156 -7.39 15.54 16.84
CA LYS A 156 -6.93 16.78 16.18
C LYS A 156 -8.07 17.78 15.90
N ILE A 157 -9.27 17.29 15.62
CA ILE A 157 -10.46 18.12 15.38
C ILE A 157 -11.05 18.62 16.70
N SER A 158 -11.00 17.79 17.75
CA SER A 158 -11.58 18.08 19.06
C SER A 158 -10.76 19.06 19.92
N GLY A 159 -9.51 19.37 19.57
CA GLY A 159 -8.77 20.47 20.19
C GLY A 159 -8.47 20.29 21.67
N GLU A 160 -7.86 19.17 22.05
CA GLU A 160 -6.95 19.08 23.21
C GLU A 160 -5.50 18.94 22.72
#